data_AF-W0IA10-F1
#
_entry.id   AF-W0IA10-F1
#
_cell.length_a   1.000
_cell.length_b   1.000
_cell.length_c   1.000
_cell.angle_alpha   90.00
_cell.angle_beta   90.00
_cell.angle_gamma   90.00
#
_symmetry.space_group_name_H-M   'P 1'
#
loop_
_entity.id
_entity.type
_entity.pdbx_description
1 polymer ?
#
loop_
_entity_poly.entity_id
_entity_poly.type
_entity_poly.pdbx_seq_one_letter_code
_entity_poly.pdbx_strand_id
1 'polypeptide(L)'
;MTRPARFWLAGEGLLLIACAGVLLSRGHQVTGVAGPEGPARSWAEDHGIPASQRVRHLTGPRPDFLLSIVNPHVLNPAELAAPARLAVNFHSSPLPRYAGVHSTAWAVLNGETEYGVTWHVMAEEVDSGDILVQRRFPMDKDETALSLGVKCYHHGLESFTALIDALEQDRLAPRKQDAGRRSYYTRRDRMPGAGLIGTHHTGQEVARWCRAAHVGNAANTFGLPKLLAGGTAVVLDEVTVVRPTPDIARPDRPPGTRVPAPGDAVAIATAGADLLVTRVRRLDGTLVAAREWAAGLNFHEGDRLALPTPEICRTAGAIDRAHCVREAYWAAALTAARPLPPEPTARPAHAPLTQHHIPLPTRAGVSTCTEAGRRELLIRLAAGWIAHAARRGGTAQTIWWSTPAVRAAAAPLPELFATAVPVTTDTPTPALAEAVRAAERQGTFARDLPLRHPGLAAVPSAGDGLLFALDTDGFRRFRPEPRAMVCLDAPGERLHLLTPGPAMADTLAAILSSHCAPASTNRRE
;
A
#
# COMPACT_ATOMS: atom_id res chain seq x y z
N MET A 1 28.83 10.53 35.84
CA MET A 1 27.69 10.07 36.66
C MET A 1 28.19 9.02 37.63
N THR A 2 27.79 9.09 38.89
CA THR A 2 28.27 8.15 39.94
C THR A 2 27.36 6.93 40.13
N ARG A 3 26.25 6.80 39.39
CA ARG A 3 25.35 5.64 39.43
C ARG A 3 24.92 5.17 38.03
N PRO A 4 24.71 3.86 37.83
CA PRO A 4 24.04 3.30 36.66
C PRO A 4 22.69 3.98 36.40
N ALA A 5 22.48 4.52 35.20
CA ALA A 5 21.17 4.99 34.78
C ALA A 5 20.29 3.82 34.31
N ARG A 6 18.98 3.95 34.50
CA ARG A 6 17.97 2.98 34.08
C ARG A 6 17.30 3.45 32.79
N PHE A 7 17.18 2.54 31.85
CA PHE A 7 16.64 2.80 30.51
C PHE A 7 15.42 1.91 30.25
N TRP A 8 14.37 2.53 29.73
CA TRP A 8 13.38 1.83 28.93
C TRP A 8 13.68 2.04 27.46
N LEU A 9 13.53 0.99 26.66
CA LEU A 9 13.70 1.03 25.21
C LEU A 9 12.33 0.80 24.55
N ALA A 10 12.01 1.57 23.53
CA ALA A 10 10.77 1.47 22.79
C ALA A 10 11.05 1.39 21.29
N GLY A 11 10.55 0.36 20.62
CA GLY A 11 10.61 0.18 19.18
C GLY A 11 11.05 -1.22 18.77
N GLU A 12 11.74 -1.33 17.63
CA GLU A 12 12.02 -2.63 17.01
C GLU A 12 13.37 -2.69 16.29
N GLY A 13 13.74 -3.91 15.88
CA GLY A 13 14.89 -4.14 15.02
C GLY A 13 16.26 -4.20 15.73
N LEU A 14 17.29 -4.43 14.93
CA LEU A 14 18.64 -4.70 15.41
C LEU A 14 19.34 -3.47 16.00
N LEU A 15 18.97 -2.25 15.58
CA LEU A 15 19.56 -1.03 16.14
C LEU A 15 19.21 -0.87 17.61
N LEU A 16 17.96 -1.16 18.00
CA LEU A 16 17.54 -1.12 19.40
C LEU A 16 18.37 -2.10 20.25
N ILE A 17 18.52 -3.33 19.77
CA ILE A 17 19.31 -4.38 20.44
C ILE A 17 20.78 -3.95 20.58
N ALA A 18 21.38 -3.40 19.51
CA ALA A 18 22.76 -2.93 19.53
C ALA A 18 22.95 -1.78 20.55
N CYS A 19 22.03 -0.81 20.58
CA CYS A 19 22.05 0.26 21.58
C CYS A 19 21.89 -0.30 23.01
N ALA A 20 21.04 -1.31 23.20
CA ALA A 20 20.89 -1.98 24.49
C ALA A 20 22.21 -2.64 24.94
N GLY A 21 22.90 -3.32 24.02
CA GLY A 21 24.23 -3.89 24.26
C GLY A 21 25.27 -2.84 24.69
N VAL A 22 25.30 -1.68 24.03
CA VAL A 22 26.16 -0.56 24.42
C VAL A 22 25.86 -0.11 25.85
N LEU A 23 24.59 0.09 26.20
CA LEU A 23 24.18 0.49 27.56
C LEU A 23 24.64 -0.52 28.62
N LEU A 24 24.37 -1.80 28.40
CA LEU A 24 24.75 -2.87 29.33
C LEU A 24 26.28 -2.98 29.48
N SER A 25 27.03 -2.87 28.39
CA SER A 25 28.50 -2.92 28.41
C SER A 25 29.14 -1.75 29.18
N ARG A 26 28.43 -0.62 29.28
CA ARG A 26 28.84 0.56 30.06
C ARG A 26 28.31 0.56 31.49
N GLY A 27 27.72 -0.55 31.94
CA GLY A 27 27.23 -0.72 33.30
C GLY A 27 25.91 0.00 33.59
N HIS A 28 25.19 0.44 32.57
CA HIS A 28 23.80 0.92 32.71
C HIS A 28 22.80 -0.24 32.74
N GLN A 29 21.57 0.04 33.14
CA GLN A 29 20.52 -0.96 33.26
C GLN A 29 19.44 -0.75 32.21
N VAL A 30 19.07 -1.81 31.48
CA VAL A 30 17.87 -1.84 30.66
C VAL A 30 16.77 -2.53 31.47
N THR A 31 15.75 -1.78 31.88
CA THR A 31 14.72 -2.26 32.82
C THR A 31 13.37 -2.53 32.16
N GLY A 32 13.25 -2.32 30.86
CA GLY A 32 12.05 -2.62 30.10
C GLY A 32 12.21 -2.39 28.59
N VAL A 33 11.57 -3.22 27.78
CA VAL A 33 11.55 -3.11 26.32
C VAL A 33 10.11 -3.17 25.81
N ALA A 34 9.67 -2.15 25.10
CA ALA A 34 8.34 -2.09 24.50
C ALA A 34 8.42 -2.09 22.97
N GLY A 35 7.60 -2.89 22.30
CA GLY A 35 7.57 -2.92 20.83
C GLY A 35 6.67 -4.02 20.28
N PRO A 36 6.47 -4.07 18.95
CA PRO A 36 5.79 -5.18 18.32
C PRO A 36 6.52 -6.51 18.58
N GLU A 37 5.85 -7.62 18.31
CA GLU A 37 6.51 -8.93 18.30
C GLU A 37 7.64 -8.94 17.27
N GLY A 38 8.81 -9.43 17.66
CA GLY A 38 9.99 -9.42 16.81
C GLY A 38 11.30 -9.47 17.61
N PRO A 39 12.44 -9.29 16.94
CA PRO A 39 13.76 -9.54 17.52
C PRO A 39 14.04 -8.77 18.82
N ALA A 40 13.61 -7.51 18.92
CA ALA A 40 13.84 -6.68 20.10
C ALA A 40 13.09 -7.20 21.34
N ARG A 41 11.85 -7.66 21.15
CA ARG A 41 11.03 -8.21 22.23
C ARG A 41 11.53 -9.58 22.67
N SER A 42 11.86 -10.46 21.71
CA SER A 42 12.48 -11.76 22.02
C SER A 42 13.82 -11.61 22.73
N TRP A 43 14.68 -10.69 22.28
CA TRP A 43 15.94 -10.39 22.96
C TRP A 43 15.72 -9.98 24.42
N ALA A 44 14.73 -9.13 24.70
CA ALA A 44 14.43 -8.71 26.07
C ALA A 44 13.98 -9.89 26.95
N GLU A 45 13.10 -10.74 26.43
CA GLU A 45 12.61 -11.94 27.11
C GLU A 45 13.75 -12.92 27.42
N ASP A 46 14.66 -13.15 26.47
CA ASP A 46 15.85 -14.00 26.63
C ASP A 46 16.82 -13.48 27.71
N HIS A 47 16.81 -12.16 27.97
CA HIS A 47 17.65 -11.51 28.99
C HIS A 47 16.92 -11.27 30.31
N GLY A 48 15.70 -11.80 30.47
CA GLY A 48 14.88 -11.60 31.68
C GLY A 48 14.44 -10.16 31.89
N ILE A 49 14.41 -9.35 30.84
CA ILE A 49 13.98 -7.94 30.88
C ILE A 49 12.47 -7.88 30.61
N PRO A 50 11.67 -7.16 31.44
CA PRO A 50 10.25 -7.01 31.19
C PRO A 50 9.96 -6.47 29.79
N ALA A 51 9.14 -7.21 29.04
CA ALA A 51 8.83 -6.89 27.66
C ALA A 51 7.31 -6.74 27.44
N SER A 52 6.90 -5.76 26.64
CA SER A 52 5.48 -5.54 26.36
C SER A 52 5.26 -4.92 24.97
N GLN A 53 4.01 -4.84 24.52
CA GLN A 53 3.70 -4.21 23.24
C GLN A 53 3.78 -2.67 23.29
N ARG A 54 3.52 -2.07 24.45
CA ARG A 54 3.37 -0.62 24.61
C ARG A 54 4.08 -0.17 25.88
N VAL A 55 4.72 0.99 25.84
CA VAL A 55 5.46 1.56 26.99
C VAL A 55 4.57 1.63 28.24
N ARG A 56 3.31 2.05 28.11
CA ARG A 56 2.33 2.07 29.21
C ARG A 56 2.04 0.71 29.88
N HIS A 57 2.41 -0.41 29.26
CA HIS A 57 2.23 -1.75 29.82
C HIS A 57 3.52 -2.31 30.43
N LEU A 58 4.63 -1.56 30.41
CA LEU A 58 5.87 -1.99 31.05
C LEU A 58 5.71 -2.00 32.57
N THR A 59 6.03 -3.14 33.17
CA THR A 59 6.10 -3.32 34.61
C THR A 59 7.55 -3.22 35.05
N GLY A 60 7.90 -2.28 35.93
CA GLY A 60 9.28 -2.13 36.39
C GLY A 60 9.54 -0.79 37.08
N PRO A 61 10.77 -0.59 37.60
CA PRO A 61 11.16 0.67 38.19
C PRO A 61 11.12 1.78 37.14
N ARG A 62 10.66 2.97 37.55
CA ARG A 62 10.64 4.16 36.71
C ARG A 62 12.03 4.39 36.08
N PRO A 63 12.13 4.54 34.74
CA PRO A 63 13.42 4.73 34.10
C PRO A 63 13.92 6.15 34.29
N ASP A 64 15.24 6.35 34.20
CA ASP A 64 15.82 7.68 34.11
C ASP A 64 15.67 8.22 32.67
N PHE A 65 15.77 7.33 31.68
CA PHE A 65 15.63 7.65 30.26
C PHE A 65 14.69 6.69 29.53
N LEU A 66 13.93 7.22 28.57
CA LEU A 66 13.17 6.43 27.60
C LEU A 66 13.77 6.65 26.22
N LEU A 67 14.27 5.59 25.58
CA LEU A 67 14.82 5.67 24.23
C LEU A 67 13.83 5.07 23.22
N SER A 68 13.31 5.89 22.33
CA SER A 68 12.51 5.48 21.16
C SER A 68 13.43 5.24 19.97
N ILE A 69 13.52 4.00 19.49
CA ILE A 69 14.43 3.59 18.41
C ILE A 69 13.61 2.77 17.40
N VAL A 70 13.33 3.35 16.23
CA VAL A 70 12.52 2.70 15.18
C VAL A 70 11.17 2.26 15.76
N ASN A 71 10.50 3.14 16.49
CA ASN A 71 9.25 2.82 17.16
C ASN A 71 8.04 3.10 16.25
N PRO A 72 7.23 2.07 15.89
CA PRO A 72 6.04 2.28 15.06
C PRO A 72 4.88 2.95 15.82
N HIS A 73 4.98 3.09 17.14
CA HIS A 73 3.95 3.61 18.01
C HIS A 73 4.23 5.04 18.45
N VAL A 74 3.28 5.94 18.20
CA VAL A 74 3.28 7.28 18.79
C VAL A 74 3.07 7.16 20.29
N LEU A 75 3.96 7.78 21.07
CA LEU A 75 3.88 7.82 22.53
C LEU A 75 2.91 8.91 22.96
N ASN A 76 2.05 8.58 23.92
CA ASN A 76 1.13 9.55 24.50
C ASN A 76 1.83 10.44 25.55
N PRO A 77 1.23 11.57 25.99
CA PRO A 77 1.86 12.48 26.94
C PRO A 77 2.31 11.83 28.26
N ALA A 78 1.57 10.84 28.78
CA ALA A 78 1.95 10.14 30.01
C ALA A 78 3.18 9.23 29.79
N GLU A 79 3.30 8.61 28.61
CA GLU A 79 4.49 7.83 28.23
C GLU A 79 5.71 8.74 28.03
N LEU A 80 5.54 9.92 27.44
CA LEU A 80 6.61 10.92 27.27
C LEU A 80 7.13 11.46 28.61
N ALA A 81 6.25 11.59 29.61
CA ALA A 81 6.59 12.05 30.96
C ALA A 81 7.10 10.93 31.90
N ALA A 82 7.05 9.67 31.46
CA ALA A 82 7.46 8.51 32.26
C ALA A 82 8.92 8.57 32.74
N PRO A 83 9.94 8.90 31.92
CA PRO A 83 11.32 8.96 32.40
C PRO A 83 11.52 10.08 33.42
N ALA A 84 12.45 9.88 34.37
CA ALA A 84 12.80 10.89 35.36
C ALA A 84 13.64 12.04 34.78
N ARG A 85 14.27 11.83 33.61
CA ARG A 85 15.16 12.83 32.98
C ARG A 85 14.72 13.18 31.56
N LEU A 86 14.94 12.30 30.58
CA LEU A 86 14.65 12.60 29.17
C LEU A 86 14.01 11.40 28.47
N ALA A 87 13.08 11.73 27.58
CA ALA A 87 12.59 10.82 26.55
C ALA A 87 13.27 11.22 25.24
N VAL A 88 14.03 10.31 24.62
CA VAL A 88 14.88 10.58 23.46
C VAL A 88 14.46 9.69 22.30
N ASN A 89 14.37 10.23 21.09
CA ASN A 89 14.08 9.48 19.88
C ASN A 89 15.28 9.47 18.93
N PHE A 90 15.50 8.33 18.29
CA PHE A 90 16.34 8.21 17.11
C PHE A 90 15.48 8.43 15.86
N HIS A 91 15.84 9.44 15.08
CA HIS A 91 15.23 9.71 13.78
C HIS A 91 16.25 9.55 12.65
N SER A 92 15.87 8.84 11.61
CA SER A 92 16.70 8.57 10.43
C SER A 92 16.66 9.74 9.44
N SER A 93 16.94 10.95 9.92
CA SER A 93 17.08 12.14 9.09
C SER A 93 17.93 13.24 9.74
N PRO A 94 18.42 14.22 8.96
CA PRO A 94 19.05 15.44 9.48
C PRO A 94 17.96 16.46 9.87
N LEU A 95 17.30 16.24 11.01
CA LEU A 95 16.27 17.16 11.54
C LEU A 95 16.79 18.61 11.59
N PRO A 96 15.96 19.60 11.25
CA PRO A 96 14.49 19.54 11.09
C PRO A 96 13.98 19.05 9.72
N ARG A 97 14.88 18.69 8.79
CA ARG A 97 14.47 18.18 7.47
C ARG A 97 14.01 16.73 7.58
N TYR A 98 12.99 16.37 6.81
CA TYR A 98 12.47 15.00 6.68
C TYR A 98 11.92 14.41 7.99
N ALA A 99 11.27 15.23 8.81
CA ALA A 99 10.47 14.78 9.95
C ALA A 99 9.31 13.87 9.50
N GLY A 100 8.84 12.98 10.36
CA GLY A 100 7.73 12.08 10.08
C GLY A 100 8.18 10.75 9.46
N VAL A 101 7.51 10.31 8.39
CA VAL A 101 7.69 8.95 7.84
C VAL A 101 8.37 8.95 6.47
N HIS A 102 8.88 7.78 6.05
CA HIS A 102 9.52 7.55 4.75
C HIS A 102 10.70 8.49 4.46
N SER A 103 11.40 8.95 5.51
CA SER A 103 12.44 9.98 5.42
C SER A 103 13.55 9.62 4.42
N THR A 104 14.02 8.37 4.41
CA THR A 104 15.04 7.88 3.46
C THR A 104 14.53 7.84 2.02
N ALA A 105 13.28 7.44 1.80
CA ALA A 105 12.67 7.43 0.46
C ALA A 105 12.51 8.86 -0.08
N TRP A 106 12.08 9.81 0.77
CA TRP A 106 12.00 11.22 0.40
C TRP A 106 13.36 11.84 0.08
N ALA A 107 14.40 11.51 0.84
CA ALA A 107 15.76 11.98 0.56
C ALA A 107 16.28 11.52 -0.81
N VAL A 108 16.08 10.24 -1.14
CA VAL A 108 16.43 9.67 -2.44
C VAL A 108 15.60 10.30 -3.56
N LEU A 109 14.29 10.45 -3.35
CA LEU A 109 13.38 11.05 -4.32
C LEU A 109 13.77 12.51 -4.65
N ASN A 110 14.09 13.29 -3.62
CA ASN A 110 14.49 14.69 -3.73
C ASN A 110 15.93 14.87 -4.27
N GLY A 111 16.68 13.78 -4.46
CA GLY A 111 18.03 13.83 -5.01
C GLY A 111 19.06 14.43 -4.06
N GLU A 112 18.91 14.21 -2.75
CA GLU A 112 19.91 14.64 -1.77
C GLU A 112 21.28 13.97 -2.04
N THR A 113 22.35 14.73 -1.83
CA THR A 113 23.75 14.25 -1.92
C THR A 113 24.41 14.11 -0.56
N GLU A 114 23.80 14.66 0.49
CA GLU A 114 24.18 14.54 1.89
C GLU A 114 22.93 14.22 2.71
N TYR A 115 23.07 13.37 3.73
CA TYR A 115 22.00 13.04 4.64
C TYR A 115 22.49 13.00 6.09
N GLY A 116 21.67 12.49 7.00
CA GLY A 116 22.06 12.38 8.39
C GLY A 116 21.08 11.62 9.25
N VAL A 117 21.45 11.46 10.51
CA VAL A 117 20.62 10.90 11.58
C VAL A 117 20.65 11.80 12.80
N THR A 118 19.58 11.76 13.60
CA THR A 118 19.42 12.64 14.74
C THR A 118 18.89 11.89 15.96
N TRP A 119 19.55 12.06 17.10
CA TRP A 119 19.00 11.79 18.43
C TRP A 119 18.46 13.10 18.99
N HIS A 120 17.18 13.15 19.32
CA HIS A 120 16.52 14.37 19.81
C HIS A 120 15.60 14.08 20.99
N VAL A 121 15.35 15.08 21.83
CA VAL A 121 14.33 15.01 22.88
C VAL A 121 12.96 14.87 22.23
N MET A 122 12.14 13.95 22.72
CA MET A 122 10.77 13.79 22.24
C MET A 122 9.89 14.92 22.79
N ALA A 123 9.03 15.44 21.92
CA ALA A 123 8.03 16.45 22.24
C ALA A 123 6.65 15.94 21.80
N GLU A 124 5.59 16.69 22.11
CA GLU A 124 4.22 16.35 21.68
C GLU A 124 4.09 16.37 20.15
N GLU A 125 4.71 17.36 19.48
CA GLU A 125 4.80 17.36 18.03
C GLU A 125 5.89 16.39 17.55
N VAL A 126 5.55 15.58 16.55
CA VAL A 126 6.42 14.55 15.98
C VAL A 126 7.71 15.18 15.44
N ASP A 127 8.84 14.62 15.92
CA ASP A 127 10.21 14.95 15.54
C ASP A 127 10.60 16.44 15.66
N SER A 128 9.95 17.20 16.55
CA SER A 128 10.19 18.65 16.70
C SER A 128 11.10 19.06 17.86
N GLY A 129 11.35 18.14 18.81
CA GLY A 129 12.10 18.48 20.02
C GLY A 129 13.60 18.68 19.81
N ASP A 130 14.28 19.19 20.84
CA ASP A 130 15.66 19.65 20.75
C ASP A 130 16.64 18.54 20.38
N ILE A 131 17.59 18.84 19.50
CA ILE A 131 18.62 17.91 19.03
C ILE A 131 19.67 17.70 20.12
N LEU A 132 19.95 16.44 20.46
CA LEU A 132 21.03 16.06 21.37
C LEU A 132 22.32 15.73 20.59
N VAL A 133 22.20 14.86 19.58
CA VAL A 133 23.31 14.47 18.70
C VAL A 133 22.80 14.36 17.28
N GLN A 134 23.54 14.91 16.32
CA GLN A 134 23.25 14.75 14.90
C GLN A 134 24.53 14.40 14.15
N ARG A 135 24.45 13.41 13.27
CA ARG A 135 25.55 12.99 12.40
C ARG A 135 25.13 13.15 10.95
N ARG A 136 25.93 13.87 10.17
CA ARG A 136 25.77 14.01 8.72
C ARG A 136 26.78 13.14 7.97
N PHE A 137 26.42 12.72 6.77
CA PHE A 137 27.25 11.87 5.93
C PHE A 137 26.86 12.01 4.44
N PRO A 138 27.80 11.77 3.50
CA PRO A 138 27.51 11.78 2.06
C PRO A 138 26.60 10.61 1.64
N MET A 139 25.74 10.85 0.65
CA MET A 139 24.95 9.82 -0.02
C MET A 139 25.66 9.34 -1.28
N ASP A 140 25.55 8.05 -1.57
CA ASP A 140 26.08 7.50 -2.82
C ASP A 140 25.17 7.87 -4.00
N LYS A 141 25.71 7.94 -5.22
CA LYS A 141 24.93 8.35 -6.41
C LYS A 141 23.74 7.42 -6.71
N ASP A 142 23.91 6.13 -6.42
CA ASP A 142 22.95 5.05 -6.70
C ASP A 142 22.24 4.60 -5.41
N GLU A 143 22.25 5.43 -4.36
CA GLU A 143 21.59 5.14 -3.09
C GLU A 143 20.11 4.83 -3.30
N THR A 144 19.64 3.76 -2.64
CA THR A 144 18.23 3.37 -2.54
C THR A 144 17.67 3.70 -1.17
N ALA A 145 16.35 3.72 -1.00
CA ALA A 145 15.75 3.93 0.33
C ALA A 145 16.20 2.86 1.34
N LEU A 146 16.40 1.62 0.89
CA LEU A 146 16.93 0.51 1.68
C LEU A 146 18.39 0.76 2.09
N SER A 147 19.29 1.00 1.13
CA SER A 147 20.72 1.16 1.42
C SER A 147 20.97 2.41 2.29
N LEU A 148 20.20 3.48 2.08
CA LEU A 148 20.25 4.67 2.93
C LEU A 148 19.78 4.35 4.35
N GLY A 149 18.72 3.55 4.49
CA GLY A 149 18.24 3.07 5.78
C GLY A 149 19.31 2.28 6.55
N VAL A 150 20.03 1.38 5.86
CA VAL A 150 21.15 0.63 6.45
C VAL A 150 22.28 1.57 6.88
N LYS A 151 22.61 2.58 6.05
CA LYS A 151 23.61 3.60 6.38
C LYS A 151 23.18 4.45 7.59
N CYS A 152 21.89 4.79 7.70
CA CYS A 152 21.31 5.44 8.87
C CYS A 152 21.44 4.57 10.13
N TYR A 153 21.24 3.26 10.04
CA TYR A 153 21.43 2.35 11.19
C TYR A 153 22.87 2.39 11.70
N HIS A 154 23.85 2.30 10.79
CA HIS A 154 25.27 2.36 11.14
C HIS A 154 25.62 3.68 11.84
N HIS A 155 25.30 4.82 11.22
CA HIS A 155 25.56 6.13 11.84
C HIS A 155 24.71 6.40 13.08
N GLY A 156 23.54 5.75 13.19
CA GLY A 156 22.70 5.79 14.38
C GLY A 156 23.38 5.17 15.58
N LEU A 157 24.00 4.00 15.40
CA LEU A 157 24.78 3.35 16.44
C LEU A 157 26.06 4.13 16.79
N GLU A 158 26.80 4.63 15.79
CA GLU A 158 27.99 5.47 16.05
C GLU A 158 27.64 6.74 16.84
N SER A 159 26.57 7.43 16.47
CA SER A 159 26.11 8.64 17.16
C SER A 159 25.49 8.34 18.52
N PHE A 160 24.98 7.13 18.74
CA PHE A 160 24.50 6.69 20.05
C PHE A 160 25.62 6.64 21.08
N THR A 161 26.81 6.15 20.71
CA THR A 161 27.98 6.17 21.62
C THR A 161 28.31 7.59 22.08
N ALA A 162 28.29 8.56 21.17
CA ALA A 162 28.51 9.97 21.51
C ALA A 162 27.40 10.55 22.44
N LEU A 163 26.15 10.12 22.24
CA LEU A 163 25.04 10.47 23.13
C LEU A 163 25.29 9.95 24.55
N ILE A 164 25.72 8.69 24.69
CA ILE A 164 26.00 8.09 26.00
C ILE A 164 27.24 8.71 26.64
N ASP A 165 28.29 9.02 25.89
CA ASP A 165 29.46 9.75 26.41
C ASP A 165 29.06 11.10 27.03
N ALA A 166 28.23 11.86 26.31
CA ALA A 166 27.74 13.16 26.79
C ALA A 166 26.83 13.01 28.01
N LEU A 167 26.00 11.96 28.04
CA LEU A 167 25.15 11.62 29.16
C LEU A 167 26.00 11.29 30.40
N GLU A 168 26.96 10.38 30.30
CA GLU A 168 27.80 9.94 31.42
C GLU A 168 28.61 11.09 32.03
N GLN A 169 29.00 12.05 31.21
CA GLN A 169 29.78 13.21 31.63
C GLN A 169 28.91 14.40 32.06
N ASP A 170 27.58 14.25 32.03
CA ASP A 170 26.60 15.30 32.32
C ASP A 170 26.77 16.55 31.45
N ARG A 171 27.12 16.33 30.18
CA ARG A 171 27.37 17.36 29.15
C ARG A 171 26.32 17.37 28.04
N LEU A 172 25.13 16.80 28.27
CA LEU A 172 24.04 16.89 27.31
C LEU A 172 23.63 18.36 27.12
N ALA A 173 23.74 18.86 25.90
CA ALA A 173 23.39 20.23 25.53
C ALA A 173 22.35 20.22 24.40
N PRO A 174 21.03 20.14 24.73
CA PRO A 174 19.98 20.16 23.73
C PRO A 174 20.01 21.45 22.90
N ARG A 175 19.94 21.31 21.57
CA ARG A 175 19.92 22.42 20.63
C ARG A 175 18.56 22.51 19.94
N LYS A 176 17.90 23.67 20.05
CA LYS A 176 16.65 23.94 19.35
C LYS A 176 16.78 23.73 17.83
N GLN A 177 15.76 23.11 17.25
CA GLN A 177 15.65 22.98 15.81
C GLN A 177 15.31 24.32 15.14
N ASP A 178 15.82 24.54 13.92
CA ASP A 178 15.48 25.71 13.10
C ASP A 178 14.15 25.49 12.38
N ALA A 179 13.07 26.10 12.89
CA ALA A 179 11.73 25.95 12.33
C ALA A 179 11.64 26.34 10.85
N GLY A 180 12.48 27.28 10.36
CA GLY A 180 12.48 27.72 8.97
C GLY A 180 13.00 26.68 7.97
N ARG A 181 13.65 25.62 8.46
CA ARG A 181 14.20 24.52 7.63
C ARG A 181 13.42 23.22 7.77
N ARG A 182 12.28 23.24 8.46
CA ARG A 182 11.50 22.03 8.72
C ARG A 182 10.79 21.53 7.47
N SER A 183 10.93 20.24 7.18
CA SER A 183 10.06 19.52 6.26
C SER A 183 9.48 18.30 6.98
N TYR A 184 8.18 18.08 6.84
CA TYR A 184 7.44 17.05 7.56
C TYR A 184 6.55 16.26 6.59
N TYR A 185 6.66 14.93 6.66
CA TYR A 185 5.94 14.00 5.81
C TYR A 185 5.09 13.06 6.66
N THR A 186 3.78 13.12 6.45
CA THR A 186 2.81 12.24 7.10
C THR A 186 2.66 10.93 6.33
N ARG A 187 1.94 9.95 6.89
CA ARG A 187 1.57 8.71 6.17
C ARG A 187 0.75 8.94 4.90
N ARG A 188 0.19 10.14 4.72
CA ARG A 188 -0.53 10.54 3.50
C ARG A 188 0.40 11.13 2.43
N ASP A 189 1.60 11.54 2.81
CA ASP A 189 2.60 12.08 1.91
C ASP A 189 3.42 10.91 1.37
N ARG A 190 3.06 10.49 0.16
CA ARG A 190 3.56 9.31 -0.54
C ARG A 190 4.26 9.72 -1.83
N MET A 191 4.69 8.75 -2.64
CA MET A 191 5.26 9.03 -3.95
C MET A 191 4.34 9.96 -4.76
N PRO A 192 4.86 11.09 -5.29
CA PRO A 192 4.07 12.07 -6.02
C PRO A 192 3.24 11.46 -7.16
N GLY A 193 2.03 11.97 -7.33
CA GLY A 193 1.11 11.50 -8.37
C GLY A 193 0.77 10.02 -8.29
N ALA A 194 0.77 9.44 -7.08
CA ALA A 194 0.64 8.00 -6.85
C ALA A 194 1.71 7.18 -7.62
N GLY A 195 2.88 7.78 -7.90
CA GLY A 195 3.94 7.19 -8.72
C GLY A 195 3.68 7.18 -10.22
N LEU A 196 2.67 7.89 -10.73
CA LEU A 196 2.36 7.93 -12.16
C LEU A 196 3.36 8.79 -12.95
N ILE A 197 4.08 8.17 -13.88
CA ILE A 197 5.06 8.84 -14.74
C ILE A 197 4.33 9.59 -15.87
N GLY A 198 4.29 10.91 -15.76
CA GLY A 198 3.75 11.82 -16.77
C GLY A 198 4.78 12.47 -17.70
N THR A 199 4.30 13.27 -18.65
CA THR A 199 5.09 13.95 -19.71
C THR A 199 6.17 14.91 -19.23
N HIS A 200 6.11 15.35 -17.98
CA HIS A 200 7.00 16.37 -17.41
C HIS A 200 8.20 15.78 -16.68
N HIS A 201 8.20 14.47 -16.40
CA HIS A 201 9.29 13.86 -15.66
C HIS A 201 10.50 13.63 -16.57
N THR A 202 11.69 13.82 -16.02
CA THR A 202 12.94 13.42 -16.68
C THR A 202 13.29 11.96 -16.36
N GLY A 203 14.13 11.34 -17.17
CA GLY A 203 14.61 9.98 -16.90
C GLY A 203 15.37 9.89 -15.58
N GLN A 204 16.05 10.97 -15.16
CA GLN A 204 16.73 11.02 -13.87
C GLN A 204 15.77 11.02 -12.69
N GLU A 205 14.64 11.75 -12.79
CA GLU A 205 13.59 11.74 -11.78
C GLU A 205 12.98 10.36 -11.63
N VAL A 206 12.63 9.71 -12.74
CA VAL A 206 12.05 8.35 -12.71
C VAL A 206 13.06 7.35 -12.15
N ALA A 207 14.35 7.47 -12.47
CA ALA A 207 15.39 6.64 -11.86
C ALA A 207 15.49 6.85 -10.34
N ARG A 208 15.38 8.09 -9.85
CA ARG A 208 15.30 8.38 -8.41
C ARG A 208 14.04 7.78 -7.79
N TRP A 209 12.90 7.81 -8.47
CA TRP A 209 11.66 7.20 -7.98
C TRP A 209 11.79 5.69 -7.81
N CYS A 210 12.42 5.00 -8.76
CA CYS A 210 12.71 3.56 -8.65
C CYS A 210 13.57 3.27 -7.42
N ARG A 211 14.66 4.03 -7.21
CA ARG A 211 15.54 3.88 -6.05
C ARG A 211 14.85 4.24 -4.72
N ALA A 212 13.99 5.25 -4.71
CA ALA A 212 13.21 5.65 -3.55
C ALA A 212 12.15 4.61 -3.16
N ALA A 213 11.59 3.90 -4.15
CA ALA A 213 10.65 2.80 -3.93
C ALA A 213 11.32 1.48 -3.49
N HIS A 214 12.65 1.37 -3.64
CA HIS A 214 13.39 0.17 -3.29
C HIS A 214 13.66 0.10 -1.77
N VAL A 215 12.76 -0.59 -1.06
CA VAL A 215 12.78 -0.76 0.41
C VAL A 215 13.08 -2.20 0.86
N GLY A 216 13.56 -3.04 -0.05
CA GLY A 216 13.85 -4.46 0.23
C GLY A 216 12.59 -5.30 0.44
N ASN A 217 12.64 -6.22 1.40
CA ASN A 217 11.55 -7.15 1.72
C ASN A 217 10.52 -6.57 2.71
N ALA A 218 10.55 -5.26 2.97
CA ALA A 218 9.55 -4.61 3.80
C ALA A 218 8.30 -4.25 2.99
N ALA A 219 7.17 -4.04 3.67
CA ALA A 219 6.00 -3.47 3.04
C ALA A 219 6.30 -2.03 2.56
N ASN A 220 6.14 -1.77 1.26
CA ASN A 220 6.31 -0.46 0.66
C ASN A 220 5.02 0.36 0.78
N THR A 221 4.90 1.13 1.86
CA THR A 221 3.80 2.09 2.02
C THR A 221 4.05 3.42 1.32
N PHE A 222 5.25 3.64 0.76
CA PHE A 222 5.62 4.88 0.07
C PHE A 222 5.04 4.96 -1.36
N GLY A 223 5.06 3.86 -2.11
CA GLY A 223 4.53 3.78 -3.48
C GLY A 223 5.53 3.21 -4.49
N LEU A 224 5.04 2.87 -5.68
CA LEU A 224 5.82 2.34 -6.80
C LEU A 224 5.70 3.25 -8.04
N PRO A 225 6.77 3.49 -8.80
CA PRO A 225 6.70 4.23 -10.05
C PRO A 225 5.98 3.38 -11.12
N LYS A 226 5.04 4.01 -11.83
CA LYS A 226 4.12 3.35 -12.77
C LYS A 226 4.09 4.10 -14.10
N LEU A 227 4.18 3.33 -15.17
CA LEU A 227 3.95 3.79 -16.53
C LEU A 227 2.56 3.34 -16.98
N LEU A 228 1.76 4.27 -17.49
CA LEU A 228 0.45 3.98 -18.08
C LEU A 228 0.59 3.90 -19.61
N ALA A 229 0.31 2.74 -20.18
CA ALA A 229 0.43 2.49 -21.62
C ALA A 229 -0.68 1.54 -22.09
N GLY A 230 -1.35 1.88 -23.20
CA GLY A 230 -2.41 1.04 -23.78
C GLY A 230 -3.57 0.72 -22.83
N GLY A 231 -3.94 1.65 -21.95
CA GLY A 231 -5.00 1.42 -20.95
C GLY A 231 -4.60 0.45 -19.83
N THR A 232 -3.30 0.18 -19.66
CA THR A 232 -2.77 -0.67 -18.59
C THR A 232 -1.61 0.01 -17.87
N ALA A 233 -1.54 -0.14 -16.55
CA ALA A 233 -0.42 0.32 -15.78
C ALA A 233 0.59 -0.81 -15.57
N VAL A 234 1.88 -0.49 -15.69
CA VAL A 234 3.00 -1.36 -15.33
C VAL A 234 3.92 -0.63 -14.36
N VAL A 235 4.54 -1.37 -13.44
CA VAL A 235 5.54 -0.86 -12.50
C VAL A 235 6.93 -0.95 -13.12
N LEU A 236 7.74 0.07 -12.86
CA LEU A 236 9.16 0.11 -13.20
C LEU A 236 9.99 -0.12 -11.93
N ASP A 237 10.44 -1.35 -11.67
CA ASP A 237 11.24 -1.63 -10.46
C ASP A 237 12.64 -1.00 -10.54
N GLU A 238 13.21 -1.00 -11.74
CA GLU A 238 14.53 -0.48 -12.05
C GLU A 238 14.53 0.06 -13.49
N VAL A 239 15.26 1.15 -13.70
CA VAL A 239 15.47 1.75 -15.03
C VAL A 239 16.93 2.15 -15.17
N THR A 240 17.45 2.08 -16.39
CA THR A 240 18.75 2.67 -16.73
C THR A 240 18.51 3.97 -17.50
N VAL A 241 19.29 5.02 -17.23
CA VAL A 241 19.19 6.28 -17.98
C VAL A 241 20.17 6.23 -19.15
N VAL A 242 19.70 6.45 -20.39
CA VAL A 242 20.53 6.32 -21.61
C VAL A 242 21.51 7.49 -21.71
N ARG A 243 22.71 7.28 -21.14
CA ARG A 243 23.79 8.27 -20.94
C ARG A 243 23.29 9.50 -20.15
N PRO A 244 24.07 10.09 -19.24
CA PRO A 244 23.71 11.38 -18.69
C PRO A 244 23.94 12.45 -19.77
N THR A 245 23.14 12.45 -20.84
CA THR A 245 22.96 13.69 -21.58
C THR A 245 22.36 14.71 -20.62
N PRO A 246 22.81 15.98 -20.68
CA PRO A 246 22.23 17.01 -19.83
C PRO A 246 20.70 16.99 -19.98
N ASP A 247 19.98 17.22 -18.87
CA ASP A 247 18.51 17.28 -18.80
C ASP A 247 17.99 18.48 -19.62
N ILE A 248 18.16 18.38 -20.94
CA ILE A 248 17.75 19.37 -21.93
C ILE A 248 16.63 18.72 -22.72
N ALA A 249 15.47 19.36 -22.71
CA ALA A 249 14.34 18.95 -23.51
C ALA A 249 14.74 18.86 -24.99
N ARG A 250 14.34 17.76 -25.65
CA ARG A 250 14.59 17.52 -27.07
C ARG A 250 13.27 17.70 -27.85
N PRO A 251 13.07 18.85 -28.52
CA PRO A 251 11.80 19.13 -29.20
C PRO A 251 11.49 18.12 -30.33
N ASP A 252 12.52 17.53 -30.92
CA ASP A 252 12.43 16.49 -31.96
C ASP A 252 11.96 15.14 -31.43
N ARG A 253 11.93 14.93 -30.11
CA ARG A 253 11.58 13.65 -29.46
C ARG A 253 10.68 13.91 -28.26
N PRO A 254 9.38 14.13 -28.47
CA PRO A 254 8.48 14.43 -27.37
C PRO A 254 8.40 13.26 -26.37
N PRO A 255 8.14 13.53 -25.08
CA PRO A 255 8.00 12.50 -24.06
C PRO A 255 7.00 11.40 -24.47
N GLY A 256 7.41 10.15 -24.23
CA GLY A 256 6.68 8.94 -24.61
C GLY A 256 7.12 8.31 -25.93
N THR A 257 7.98 8.96 -26.72
CA THR A 257 8.46 8.44 -28.01
C THR A 257 9.39 7.25 -27.80
N ARG A 258 9.20 6.13 -28.53
CA ARG A 258 10.16 5.03 -28.56
C ARG A 258 11.37 5.45 -29.39
N VAL A 259 12.55 5.43 -28.77
CA VAL A 259 13.81 5.75 -29.46
C VAL A 259 14.65 4.47 -29.63
N PRO A 260 15.62 4.46 -30.55
CA PRO A 260 16.50 3.30 -30.73
C PRO A 260 17.19 2.90 -29.44
N ALA A 261 17.23 1.60 -29.17
CA ALA A 261 17.79 1.01 -27.95
C ALA A 261 18.65 -0.22 -28.26
N PRO A 262 19.71 -0.50 -27.48
CA PRO A 262 20.51 -1.69 -27.67
C PRO A 262 19.79 -2.97 -27.20
N GLY A 263 19.96 -4.05 -27.95
CA GLY A 263 19.50 -5.39 -27.57
C GLY A 263 17.98 -5.47 -27.38
N ASP A 264 17.55 -6.07 -26.27
CA ASP A 264 16.13 -6.32 -25.95
C ASP A 264 15.48 -5.19 -25.12
N ALA A 265 16.20 -4.08 -24.91
CA ALA A 265 15.70 -2.96 -24.14
C ALA A 265 14.75 -2.09 -24.97
N VAL A 266 13.89 -1.34 -24.28
CA VAL A 266 13.03 -0.33 -24.88
C VAL A 266 13.45 1.02 -24.31
N ALA A 267 13.85 1.95 -25.18
CA ALA A 267 14.16 3.31 -24.79
C ALA A 267 12.94 4.22 -25.04
N ILE A 268 12.57 5.00 -24.02
CA ILE A 268 11.42 5.92 -24.05
C ILE A 268 11.91 7.33 -23.78
N ALA A 269 11.65 8.25 -24.70
CA ALA A 269 11.97 9.65 -24.54
C ALA A 269 11.21 10.26 -23.35
N THR A 270 11.86 11.14 -22.60
CA THR A 270 11.26 11.87 -21.46
C THR A 270 11.40 13.38 -21.63
N ALA A 271 11.07 14.17 -20.60
CA ALA A 271 11.34 15.61 -20.62
C ALA A 271 12.84 15.97 -20.58
N GLY A 272 13.70 14.99 -20.29
CA GLY A 272 15.16 15.13 -20.24
C GLY A 272 15.82 13.86 -20.78
N ALA A 273 16.68 13.22 -19.98
CA ALA A 273 17.35 11.99 -20.40
C ALA A 273 16.38 10.83 -20.68
N ASP A 274 16.65 10.02 -21.70
CA ASP A 274 15.78 8.92 -22.11
C ASP A 274 15.82 7.74 -21.10
N LEU A 275 14.68 7.06 -20.93
CA LEU A 275 14.54 5.90 -20.06
C LEU A 275 14.80 4.62 -20.83
N LEU A 276 15.82 3.87 -20.42
CA LEU A 276 16.05 2.50 -20.88
C LEU A 276 15.38 1.51 -19.93
N VAL A 277 14.37 0.83 -20.45
CA VAL A 277 13.59 -0.17 -19.75
C VAL A 277 13.97 -1.54 -20.28
N THR A 278 14.41 -2.45 -19.40
CA THR A 278 14.75 -3.83 -19.78
C THR A 278 13.63 -4.81 -19.42
N ARG A 279 12.84 -4.47 -18.40
CA ARG A 279 11.73 -5.26 -17.90
C ARG A 279 10.70 -4.36 -17.24
N VAL A 280 9.44 -4.81 -17.26
CA VAL A 280 8.33 -4.17 -16.56
C VAL A 280 7.61 -5.21 -15.72
N ARG A 281 7.01 -4.76 -14.61
CA ARG A 281 6.16 -5.62 -13.78
C ARG A 281 4.70 -5.26 -13.99
N ARG A 282 3.87 -6.22 -14.36
CA ARG A 282 2.41 -6.04 -14.39
C ARG A 282 1.86 -5.94 -12.97
N LEU A 283 0.69 -5.32 -12.82
CA LEU A 283 0.05 -5.20 -11.50
C LEU A 283 -0.33 -6.55 -10.87
N ASP A 284 -0.38 -7.63 -11.64
CA ASP A 284 -0.54 -9.01 -11.16
C ASP A 284 0.76 -9.65 -10.64
N GLY A 285 1.89 -8.94 -10.70
CA GLY A 285 3.20 -9.42 -10.25
C GLY A 285 4.06 -10.03 -11.35
N THR A 286 3.51 -10.30 -12.54
CA THR A 286 4.24 -10.89 -13.65
C THR A 286 5.32 -9.95 -14.16
N LEU A 287 6.56 -10.42 -14.15
CA LEU A 287 7.68 -9.74 -14.80
C LEU A 287 7.73 -10.08 -16.29
N VAL A 288 7.78 -9.06 -17.14
CA VAL A 288 7.77 -9.20 -18.60
C VAL A 288 8.98 -8.46 -19.18
N ALA A 289 9.65 -9.06 -20.16
CA ALA A 289 10.73 -8.38 -20.88
C ALA A 289 10.18 -7.14 -21.60
N ALA A 290 10.93 -6.02 -21.58
CA ALA A 290 10.45 -4.76 -22.14
C ALA A 290 10.08 -4.89 -23.63
N ARG A 291 10.87 -5.63 -24.41
CA ARG A 291 10.56 -5.94 -25.82
C ARG A 291 9.20 -6.63 -26.01
N GLU A 292 8.85 -7.58 -25.15
CA GLU A 292 7.60 -8.37 -25.24
C GLU A 292 6.42 -7.52 -24.82
N TRP A 293 6.59 -6.71 -23.79
CA TRP A 293 5.61 -5.71 -23.38
C TRP A 293 5.34 -4.69 -24.49
N ALA A 294 6.39 -4.13 -25.11
CA ALA A 294 6.25 -3.19 -26.22
C ALA A 294 5.59 -3.85 -27.45
N ALA A 295 5.97 -5.09 -27.80
CA ALA A 295 5.33 -5.84 -28.87
C ALA A 295 3.84 -6.07 -28.60
N GLY A 296 3.45 -6.42 -27.37
CA GLY A 296 2.05 -6.59 -26.97
C GLY A 296 1.21 -5.30 -27.06
N LEU A 297 1.87 -4.13 -27.07
CA LEU A 297 1.24 -2.83 -27.28
C LEU A 297 1.29 -2.34 -28.73
N ASN A 298 1.92 -3.09 -29.64
CA ASN A 298 2.30 -2.63 -30.98
C ASN A 298 3.10 -1.31 -30.93
N PHE A 299 3.94 -1.13 -29.92
CA PHE A 299 4.73 0.09 -29.70
C PHE A 299 6.11 -0.05 -30.35
N HIS A 300 6.27 0.40 -31.59
CA HIS A 300 7.48 0.31 -32.41
C HIS A 300 8.35 1.57 -32.33
N GLU A 301 9.58 1.53 -32.86
CA GLU A 301 10.45 2.71 -32.89
C GLU A 301 9.77 3.87 -33.64
N GLY A 302 9.87 5.08 -33.09
CA GLY A 302 9.17 6.27 -33.60
C GLY A 302 7.73 6.42 -33.10
N ASP A 303 7.08 5.36 -32.60
CA ASP A 303 5.76 5.47 -31.99
C ASP A 303 5.82 6.27 -30.68
N ARG A 304 4.67 6.78 -30.24
CA ARG A 304 4.57 7.59 -29.02
C ARG A 304 3.51 7.06 -28.07
N LEU A 305 3.92 6.74 -26.85
CA LEU A 305 3.01 6.51 -25.73
C LEU A 305 2.35 7.81 -25.29
N ALA A 306 1.03 7.77 -25.12
CA ALA A 306 0.28 8.87 -24.52
C ALA A 306 0.53 8.93 -23.01
N LEU A 307 1.66 9.53 -22.62
CA LEU A 307 1.98 9.71 -21.21
C LEU A 307 0.99 10.70 -20.55
N PRO A 308 0.61 10.46 -19.28
CA PRO A 308 -0.24 11.36 -18.51
C PRO A 308 0.29 12.80 -18.44
N THR A 309 -0.62 13.78 -18.49
CA THR A 309 -0.26 15.19 -18.25
C THR A 309 0.02 15.44 -16.75
N PRO A 310 0.66 16.57 -16.39
CA PRO A 310 0.82 16.95 -14.99
C PRO A 310 -0.51 17.01 -14.21
N GLU A 311 -1.61 17.37 -14.88
CA GLU A 311 -2.94 17.40 -14.28
C GLU A 311 -3.44 16.00 -13.93
N ILE A 312 -3.30 15.04 -14.84
CA ILE A 312 -3.66 13.64 -14.57
C ILE A 312 -2.81 13.07 -13.42
N CYS A 313 -1.50 13.36 -13.38
CA CYS A 313 -0.64 12.99 -12.26
C CYS A 313 -1.13 13.60 -10.93
N ARG A 314 -1.52 14.87 -10.91
CA ARG A 314 -2.08 15.50 -9.70
C ARG A 314 -3.38 14.83 -9.25
N THR A 315 -4.27 14.50 -10.19
CA THR A 315 -5.50 13.75 -9.90
C THR A 315 -5.20 12.39 -9.29
N ALA A 316 -4.24 11.64 -9.84
CA ALA A 316 -3.78 10.38 -9.27
C ALA A 316 -3.31 10.55 -7.81
N GLY A 317 -2.49 11.56 -7.55
CA GLY A 317 -1.99 11.86 -6.21
C GLY A 317 -3.11 12.25 -5.23
N ALA A 318 -4.13 12.99 -5.68
CA ALA A 318 -5.26 13.36 -4.84
C ALA A 318 -6.11 12.13 -4.43
N ILE A 319 -6.37 11.21 -5.36
CA ILE A 319 -7.10 9.96 -5.09
C ILE A 319 -6.28 9.10 -4.11
N ASP A 320 -4.99 8.92 -4.35
CA ASP A 320 -4.13 8.14 -3.45
C ASP A 320 -4.08 8.74 -2.04
N ARG A 321 -3.91 10.07 -1.92
CA ARG A 321 -3.93 10.77 -0.62
C ARG A 321 -5.25 10.59 0.14
N ALA A 322 -6.38 10.50 -0.58
CA ALA A 322 -7.69 10.30 0.01
C ALA A 322 -7.89 8.85 0.53
N HIS A 323 -7.32 7.86 -0.15
CA HIS A 323 -7.59 6.44 0.13
C HIS A 323 -6.44 5.67 0.82
N CYS A 324 -5.19 6.16 0.78
CA CYS A 324 -4.02 5.46 1.33
C CYS A 324 -4.14 5.09 2.81
N VAL A 325 -4.87 5.88 3.60
CA VAL A 325 -5.13 5.61 5.03
C VAL A 325 -5.95 4.33 5.26
N ARG A 326 -6.60 3.80 4.22
CA ARG A 326 -7.37 2.54 4.26
C ARG A 326 -6.57 1.35 3.77
N GLU A 327 -5.31 1.52 3.35
CA GLU A 327 -4.50 0.41 2.81
C GLU A 327 -4.35 -0.76 3.77
N ALA A 328 -4.20 -0.51 5.08
CA ALA A 328 -4.09 -1.59 6.05
C ALA A 328 -5.35 -2.48 6.07
N TYR A 329 -6.54 -1.88 5.93
CA TYR A 329 -7.78 -2.64 5.79
C TYR A 329 -7.78 -3.46 4.51
N TRP A 330 -7.43 -2.85 3.38
CA TRP A 330 -7.44 -3.53 2.09
C TRP A 330 -6.39 -4.62 1.97
N ALA A 331 -5.19 -4.40 2.52
CA ALA A 331 -4.14 -5.40 2.61
C ALA A 331 -4.64 -6.61 3.41
N ALA A 332 -5.27 -6.40 4.57
CA ALA A 332 -5.85 -7.49 5.36
C ALA A 332 -6.98 -8.22 4.59
N ALA A 333 -7.89 -7.47 3.96
CA ALA A 333 -8.98 -8.04 3.16
C ALA A 333 -8.46 -8.89 1.98
N LEU A 334 -7.39 -8.43 1.32
CA LEU A 334 -6.71 -9.13 0.24
C LEU A 334 -5.94 -10.37 0.73
N THR A 335 -5.26 -10.32 1.88
CA THR A 335 -4.64 -11.50 2.51
C THR A 335 -5.69 -12.58 2.82
N ALA A 336 -6.83 -12.16 3.36
CA ALA A 336 -7.93 -13.05 3.71
C ALA A 336 -8.72 -13.52 2.48
N ALA A 337 -8.53 -12.90 1.31
CA ALA A 337 -9.31 -13.19 0.12
C ALA A 337 -9.12 -14.64 -0.34
N ARG A 338 -10.23 -15.34 -0.53
CA ARG A 338 -10.32 -16.67 -1.13
C ARG A 338 -11.45 -16.59 -2.16
N PRO A 339 -11.19 -16.08 -3.37
CA PRO A 339 -12.22 -15.83 -4.37
C PRO A 339 -12.85 -17.13 -4.84
N LEU A 340 -14.14 -17.06 -5.09
CA LEU A 340 -14.88 -18.13 -5.73
C LEU A 340 -14.54 -18.17 -7.22
N PRO A 341 -14.02 -19.29 -7.76
CA PRO A 341 -13.85 -19.42 -9.20
C PRO A 341 -15.22 -19.33 -9.89
N PRO A 342 -15.30 -18.78 -11.11
CA PRO A 342 -16.57 -18.56 -11.80
C PRO A 342 -17.35 -19.84 -12.13
N GLU A 343 -16.71 -21.02 -12.22
CA GLU A 343 -17.32 -22.37 -12.35
C GLU A 343 -16.23 -23.44 -12.04
N PRO A 344 -16.57 -24.70 -11.66
CA PRO A 344 -15.62 -25.81 -11.47
C PRO A 344 -15.05 -26.38 -12.78
N THR A 345 -15.60 -26.01 -13.94
CA THR A 345 -15.13 -26.50 -15.24
C THR A 345 -14.21 -25.46 -15.88
N ALA A 346 -12.91 -25.74 -15.83
CA ALA A 346 -11.87 -24.90 -16.41
C ALA A 346 -12.11 -24.67 -17.92
N ARG A 347 -12.46 -23.44 -18.29
CA ARG A 347 -12.26 -22.92 -19.65
C ARG A 347 -11.12 -21.89 -19.63
N PRO A 348 -10.40 -21.69 -20.75
CA PRO A 348 -9.24 -20.80 -20.81
C PRO A 348 -9.62 -19.35 -20.47
N ALA A 349 -8.65 -18.59 -19.94
CA ALA A 349 -8.77 -17.22 -19.42
C ALA A 349 -9.28 -16.14 -20.41
N HIS A 350 -9.70 -16.53 -21.62
CA HIS A 350 -10.07 -15.64 -22.74
C HIS A 350 -11.34 -16.08 -23.49
N ALA A 351 -12.16 -16.98 -22.93
CA ALA A 351 -13.43 -17.31 -23.56
C ALA A 351 -14.34 -16.07 -23.62
N PRO A 352 -15.00 -15.78 -24.76
CA PRO A 352 -15.89 -14.64 -24.88
C PRO A 352 -17.03 -14.75 -23.87
N LEU A 353 -17.28 -13.67 -23.13
CA LEU A 353 -18.41 -13.63 -22.19
C LEU A 353 -19.72 -13.54 -22.96
N THR A 354 -20.70 -14.34 -22.54
CA THR A 354 -22.06 -14.30 -23.09
C THR A 354 -22.95 -13.52 -22.14
N GLN A 355 -23.78 -12.63 -22.69
CA GLN A 355 -24.77 -11.89 -21.92
C GLN A 355 -26.06 -12.70 -21.79
N HIS A 356 -26.46 -12.96 -20.55
CA HIS A 356 -27.71 -13.61 -20.21
C HIS A 356 -28.63 -12.62 -19.47
N HIS A 357 -29.93 -12.77 -19.69
CA HIS A 357 -30.96 -11.97 -19.01
C HIS A 357 -31.85 -12.89 -18.20
N ILE A 358 -31.92 -12.65 -16.89
CA ILE A 358 -32.81 -13.38 -15.99
C ILE A 358 -33.90 -12.42 -15.52
N PRO A 359 -35.19 -12.71 -15.79
CA PRO A 359 -36.29 -11.89 -15.26
C PRO A 359 -36.34 -12.01 -13.74
N LEU A 360 -36.52 -10.87 -13.07
CA LEU A 360 -36.65 -10.87 -11.61
C LEU A 360 -38.04 -11.36 -11.20
N PRO A 361 -38.16 -12.22 -10.17
CA PRO A 361 -39.46 -12.69 -9.72
C PRO A 361 -40.31 -11.52 -9.21
N THR A 362 -41.57 -11.47 -9.63
CA THR A 362 -42.53 -10.37 -9.37
C THR A 362 -42.81 -10.11 -7.88
N ARG A 363 -42.35 -11.00 -6.98
CA ARG A 363 -42.51 -10.93 -5.52
C ARG A 363 -41.21 -11.27 -4.76
N ALA A 364 -40.09 -10.66 -5.14
CA ALA A 364 -38.81 -10.84 -4.43
C ALA A 364 -38.78 -10.30 -2.97
N GLY A 365 -39.89 -9.76 -2.45
CA GLY A 365 -39.97 -9.17 -1.11
C GLY A 365 -39.12 -7.91 -0.90
N VAL A 366 -38.50 -7.40 -1.96
CA VAL A 366 -37.57 -6.27 -1.96
C VAL A 366 -37.87 -5.36 -3.15
N SER A 367 -37.98 -4.05 -2.94
CA SER A 367 -38.26 -3.08 -4.01
C SER A 367 -37.00 -2.76 -4.82
N THR A 368 -36.84 -3.41 -5.98
CA THR A 368 -35.73 -3.17 -6.95
C THR A 368 -35.81 -1.81 -7.63
N CYS A 369 -36.91 -1.06 -7.42
CA CYS A 369 -37.05 0.33 -7.84
C CYS A 369 -36.09 1.26 -7.06
N THR A 370 -35.68 0.86 -5.86
CA THR A 370 -34.73 1.63 -5.02
C THR A 370 -33.31 1.06 -5.12
N GLU A 371 -32.30 1.91 -4.97
CA GLU A 371 -30.91 1.44 -4.89
C GLU A 371 -30.70 0.50 -3.68
N ALA A 372 -31.30 0.82 -2.53
CA ALA A 372 -31.25 0.00 -1.33
C ALA A 372 -31.82 -1.41 -1.58
N GLY A 373 -32.93 -1.52 -2.30
CA GLY A 373 -33.50 -2.82 -2.64
C GLY A 373 -32.69 -3.58 -3.68
N ARG A 374 -32.10 -2.90 -4.68
CA ARG A 374 -31.16 -3.55 -5.62
C ARG A 374 -29.92 -4.08 -4.88
N ARG A 375 -29.40 -3.32 -3.92
CA ARG A 375 -28.28 -3.72 -3.06
C ARG A 375 -28.60 -4.97 -2.25
N GLU A 376 -29.74 -4.97 -1.57
CA GLU A 376 -30.22 -6.10 -0.77
C GLU A 376 -30.40 -7.36 -1.64
N LEU A 377 -30.95 -7.21 -2.85
CA LEU A 377 -31.10 -8.34 -3.78
C LEU A 377 -29.74 -8.92 -4.22
N LEU A 378 -28.76 -8.07 -4.57
CA LEU A 378 -27.41 -8.54 -4.92
C LEU A 378 -26.72 -9.23 -3.74
N ILE A 379 -26.90 -8.72 -2.51
CA ILE A 379 -26.36 -9.36 -1.31
C ILE A 379 -26.98 -10.76 -1.12
N ARG A 380 -28.29 -10.91 -1.30
CA ARG A 380 -28.97 -12.22 -1.23
C ARG A 380 -28.48 -13.20 -2.30
N LEU A 381 -28.29 -12.71 -3.52
CA LEU A 381 -27.73 -13.52 -4.61
C LEU A 381 -26.31 -13.96 -4.33
N ALA A 382 -25.46 -13.06 -3.84
CA ALA A 382 -24.10 -13.37 -3.43
C ALA A 382 -24.06 -14.39 -2.29
N ALA A 383 -24.91 -14.22 -1.28
CA ALA A 383 -25.04 -15.18 -0.17
C ALA A 383 -25.45 -16.58 -0.66
N GLY A 384 -26.44 -16.64 -1.55
CA GLY A 384 -26.89 -17.90 -2.15
C GLY A 384 -25.81 -18.56 -3.00
N TRP A 385 -24.99 -17.77 -3.70
CA TRP A 385 -23.83 -18.27 -4.46
C TRP A 385 -22.73 -18.82 -3.55
N ILE A 386 -22.38 -18.11 -2.48
CA ILE A 386 -21.42 -18.60 -1.46
C ILE A 386 -21.93 -19.93 -0.86
N ALA A 387 -23.21 -20.00 -0.49
CA ALA A 387 -23.81 -21.22 0.06
C ALA A 387 -23.83 -22.37 -0.96
N HIS A 388 -24.06 -22.07 -2.25
CA HIS A 388 -23.98 -23.07 -3.33
C HIS A 388 -22.56 -23.63 -3.46
N ALA A 389 -21.54 -22.76 -3.46
CA ALA A 389 -20.15 -23.19 -3.56
C ALA A 389 -19.69 -23.99 -2.34
N ALA A 390 -20.10 -23.60 -1.13
CA ALA A 390 -19.79 -24.32 0.11
C ALA A 390 -20.30 -25.77 0.08
N ARG A 391 -21.52 -26.00 -0.45
CA ARG A 391 -22.09 -27.36 -0.61
C ARG A 391 -21.27 -28.28 -1.53
N ARG A 392 -20.42 -27.71 -2.40
CA ARG A 392 -19.56 -28.45 -3.32
C ARG A 392 -18.14 -28.65 -2.79
N GLY A 393 -17.93 -28.44 -1.48
CA GLY A 393 -16.61 -28.54 -0.85
C GLY A 393 -15.72 -27.32 -1.08
N GLY A 394 -16.27 -26.21 -1.60
CA GLY A 394 -15.54 -24.95 -1.70
C GLY A 394 -15.32 -24.31 -0.33
N THR A 395 -14.08 -23.92 -0.04
CA THR A 395 -13.73 -23.12 1.15
C THR A 395 -13.67 -21.62 0.85
N ALA A 396 -13.98 -21.23 -0.39
CA ALA A 396 -13.89 -19.87 -0.88
C ALA A 396 -15.11 -19.03 -0.47
N GLN A 397 -14.83 -17.78 -0.08
CA GLN A 397 -15.75 -16.91 0.66
C GLN A 397 -15.74 -15.45 0.18
N THR A 398 -14.92 -15.14 -0.82
CA THR A 398 -14.75 -13.77 -1.31
C THR A 398 -15.53 -13.53 -2.59
N ILE A 399 -16.37 -12.51 -2.56
CA ILE A 399 -16.96 -11.92 -3.75
C ILE A 399 -16.25 -10.61 -4.07
N TRP A 400 -16.28 -10.21 -5.34
CA TRP A 400 -15.91 -8.86 -5.72
C TRP A 400 -17.17 -8.00 -5.75
N TRP A 401 -17.09 -6.80 -5.18
CA TRP A 401 -18.22 -5.91 -5.01
C TRP A 401 -17.95 -4.56 -5.66
N SER A 402 -18.90 -4.05 -6.44
CA SER A 402 -18.80 -2.74 -7.07
C SER A 402 -20.10 -1.96 -6.99
N THR A 403 -20.02 -0.73 -6.50
CA THR A 403 -21.13 0.24 -6.47
C THR A 403 -20.79 1.49 -7.25
N PRO A 404 -21.78 2.34 -7.59
CA PRO A 404 -21.50 3.66 -8.16
C PRO A 404 -20.50 4.48 -7.33
N ALA A 405 -20.55 4.39 -6.00
CA ALA A 405 -19.61 5.09 -5.11
C ALA A 405 -18.17 4.55 -5.22
N VAL A 406 -17.98 3.23 -5.20
CA VAL A 406 -16.64 2.61 -5.38
C VAL A 406 -16.08 2.96 -6.75
N ARG A 407 -16.90 2.90 -7.81
CA ARG A 407 -16.47 3.25 -9.16
C ARG A 407 -16.18 4.74 -9.29
N ALA A 408 -17.00 5.63 -8.74
CA ALA A 408 -16.77 7.07 -8.80
C ALA A 408 -15.43 7.46 -8.18
N ALA A 409 -15.03 6.80 -7.09
CA ALA A 409 -13.72 7.02 -6.47
C ALA A 409 -12.53 6.61 -7.37
N ALA A 410 -12.71 5.57 -8.20
CA ALA A 410 -11.69 5.10 -9.13
C ALA A 410 -11.80 5.68 -10.55
N ALA A 411 -12.95 6.28 -10.90
CA ALA A 411 -13.34 6.65 -12.27
C ALA A 411 -12.34 7.54 -13.02
N PRO A 412 -11.61 8.48 -12.39
CA PRO A 412 -10.64 9.27 -13.13
C PRO A 412 -9.48 8.42 -13.68
N LEU A 413 -9.11 7.33 -12.97
CA LEU A 413 -7.94 6.50 -13.25
C LEU A 413 -8.18 5.02 -12.85
N PRO A 414 -9.12 4.31 -13.50
CA PRO A 414 -9.46 2.92 -13.18
C PRO A 414 -8.31 1.92 -13.45
N GLU A 415 -7.29 2.35 -14.19
CA GLU A 415 -6.06 1.59 -14.41
C GLU A 415 -5.18 1.55 -13.15
N LEU A 416 -5.31 2.54 -12.26
CA LEU A 416 -4.53 2.67 -11.03
C LEU A 416 -5.31 2.34 -9.76
N PHE A 417 -6.63 2.54 -9.76
CA PHE A 417 -7.48 2.34 -8.58
C PHE A 417 -8.55 1.29 -8.83
N ALA A 418 -8.85 0.48 -7.81
CA ALA A 418 -9.75 -0.66 -7.94
C ALA A 418 -11.20 -0.21 -8.17
N THR A 419 -11.81 -0.63 -9.28
CA THR A 419 -13.24 -0.36 -9.57
C THR A 419 -14.19 -1.34 -8.88
N ALA A 420 -13.64 -2.38 -8.25
CA ALA A 420 -14.34 -3.36 -7.45
C ALA A 420 -13.44 -3.76 -6.26
N VAL A 421 -14.06 -4.11 -5.15
CA VAL A 421 -13.36 -4.40 -3.88
C VAL A 421 -13.70 -5.79 -3.37
N PRO A 422 -12.77 -6.49 -2.70
CA PRO A 422 -13.05 -7.80 -2.14
C PRO A 422 -13.95 -7.67 -0.90
N VAL A 423 -14.94 -8.55 -0.81
CA VAL A 423 -15.78 -8.72 0.38
C VAL A 423 -15.71 -10.19 0.77
N THR A 424 -15.13 -10.46 1.94
CA THR A 424 -14.95 -11.81 2.49
C THR A 424 -15.88 -12.03 3.67
N THR A 425 -16.55 -13.17 3.73
CA THR A 425 -17.41 -13.53 4.87
C THR A 425 -17.51 -15.03 5.11
N ASP A 426 -17.46 -15.43 6.38
CA ASP A 426 -17.64 -16.83 6.80
C ASP A 426 -19.11 -17.28 6.83
N THR A 427 -20.09 -16.37 6.75
CA THR A 427 -21.53 -16.71 6.90
C THR A 427 -22.46 -15.93 5.96
N PRO A 428 -23.65 -16.49 5.60
CA PRO A 428 -24.34 -16.03 4.39
C PRO A 428 -25.05 -14.66 4.45
N THR A 429 -25.87 -14.29 5.45
CA THR A 429 -26.84 -13.19 5.20
C THR A 429 -27.03 -12.06 6.22
N PRO A 430 -26.69 -12.16 7.51
CA PRO A 430 -26.46 -10.93 8.29
C PRO A 430 -25.04 -10.40 8.09
N ALA A 431 -24.04 -11.29 8.16
CA ALA A 431 -22.62 -10.92 8.13
C ALA A 431 -22.18 -10.37 6.76
N LEU A 432 -22.68 -10.93 5.64
CA LEU A 432 -22.33 -10.43 4.31
C LEU A 432 -22.80 -8.98 4.09
N ALA A 433 -24.02 -8.65 4.52
CA ALA A 433 -24.54 -7.30 4.38
C ALA A 433 -23.71 -6.28 5.19
N GLU A 434 -23.25 -6.67 6.37
CA GLU A 434 -22.34 -5.86 7.18
C GLU A 434 -20.96 -5.72 6.53
N ALA A 435 -20.39 -6.82 6.02
CA ALA A 435 -19.11 -6.83 5.32
C ALA A 435 -19.14 -5.95 4.05
N VAL A 436 -20.22 -6.00 3.27
CA VAL A 436 -20.46 -5.11 2.12
C VAL A 436 -20.49 -3.65 2.57
N ARG A 437 -21.29 -3.31 3.58
CA ARG A 437 -21.34 -1.93 4.11
C ARG A 437 -19.98 -1.48 4.65
N ALA A 438 -19.22 -2.38 5.28
CA ALA A 438 -17.88 -2.09 5.76
C ALA A 438 -16.93 -1.78 4.59
N ALA A 439 -16.90 -2.61 3.55
CA ALA A 439 -16.08 -2.40 2.36
C ALA A 439 -16.45 -1.10 1.62
N GLU A 440 -17.74 -0.81 1.44
CA GLU A 440 -18.23 0.43 0.83
C GLU A 440 -17.75 1.68 1.58
N ARG A 441 -17.70 1.65 2.91
CA ARG A 441 -17.18 2.76 3.73
C ARG A 441 -15.68 3.01 3.55
N GLN A 442 -14.92 2.01 3.10
CA GLN A 442 -13.48 2.15 2.87
C GLN A 442 -13.16 2.69 1.46
N GLY A 443 -14.09 2.59 0.51
CA GLY A 443 -13.95 3.15 -0.84
C GLY A 443 -13.11 2.26 -1.77
N THR A 444 -12.14 2.85 -2.47
CA THR A 444 -11.24 2.12 -3.38
C THR A 444 -9.84 1.96 -2.76
N PHE A 445 -8.94 1.27 -3.47
CA PHE A 445 -7.52 1.13 -3.15
C PHE A 445 -6.66 1.14 -4.42
N ALA A 446 -5.37 1.48 -4.27
CA ALA A 446 -4.40 1.43 -5.36
C ALA A 446 -4.16 -0.02 -5.81
N ARG A 447 -4.28 -0.29 -7.11
CA ARG A 447 -4.15 -1.64 -7.68
C ARG A 447 -2.74 -2.22 -7.58
N ASP A 448 -1.74 -1.40 -7.26
CA ASP A 448 -0.37 -1.85 -6.98
C ASP A 448 -0.16 -2.30 -5.52
N LEU A 449 -1.19 -2.21 -4.67
CA LEU A 449 -1.13 -2.62 -3.27
C LEU A 449 -0.59 -4.05 -3.10
N PRO A 450 -1.00 -5.07 -3.88
CA PRO A 450 -0.45 -6.42 -3.76
C PRO A 450 1.07 -6.49 -3.98
N LEU A 451 1.60 -5.68 -4.92
CA LEU A 451 3.03 -5.62 -5.21
C LEU A 451 3.85 -4.97 -4.10
N ARG A 452 3.21 -4.09 -3.34
CA ARG A 452 3.84 -3.33 -2.25
C ARG A 452 3.92 -4.09 -0.94
N HIS A 453 3.26 -5.24 -0.84
CA HIS A 453 3.31 -6.09 0.34
C HIS A 453 3.85 -7.47 -0.05
N PRO A 454 5.04 -7.88 0.44
CA PRO A 454 5.64 -9.16 0.09
C PRO A 454 4.70 -10.38 0.30
N GLY A 455 3.85 -10.33 1.32
CA GLY A 455 2.83 -11.37 1.59
C GLY A 455 1.61 -11.35 0.66
N LEU A 456 1.48 -10.36 -0.23
CA LEU A 456 0.35 -10.18 -1.14
C LEU A 456 0.70 -10.36 -2.62
N ALA A 457 1.94 -10.66 -2.98
CA ALA A 457 2.39 -10.65 -4.37
C ALA A 457 1.67 -11.65 -5.31
N ALA A 458 0.93 -12.63 -4.75
CA ALA A 458 0.14 -13.62 -5.49
C ALA A 458 -1.37 -13.53 -5.21
N VAL A 459 -1.87 -12.36 -4.78
CA VAL A 459 -3.28 -12.21 -4.40
C VAL A 459 -4.18 -12.19 -5.63
N PRO A 460 -5.34 -12.87 -5.57
CA PRO A 460 -6.30 -12.85 -6.66
C PRO A 460 -6.85 -11.46 -6.98
N SER A 461 -7.12 -11.22 -8.25
CA SER A 461 -7.75 -9.99 -8.74
C SER A 461 -9.26 -10.14 -8.91
N ALA A 462 -9.96 -9.03 -9.20
CA ALA A 462 -11.37 -9.07 -9.61
C ALA A 462 -11.59 -9.93 -10.87
N GLY A 463 -10.56 -10.10 -11.71
CA GLY A 463 -10.60 -11.00 -12.86
C GLY A 463 -10.64 -12.48 -12.46
N ASP A 464 -10.24 -12.85 -11.24
CA ASP A 464 -10.15 -14.24 -10.80
C ASP A 464 -11.40 -14.73 -10.06
N GLY A 465 -12.34 -13.84 -9.76
CA GLY A 465 -13.56 -14.16 -9.01
C GLY A 465 -14.85 -13.67 -9.67
N LEU A 466 -15.98 -13.93 -9.01
CA LEU A 466 -17.29 -13.42 -9.41
C LEU A 466 -17.51 -11.98 -8.91
N LEU A 467 -17.77 -11.07 -9.83
CA LEU A 467 -18.12 -9.68 -9.56
C LEU A 467 -19.63 -9.49 -9.39
N PHE A 468 -20.04 -8.88 -8.29
CA PHE A 468 -21.39 -8.35 -8.10
C PHE A 468 -21.33 -6.83 -8.23
N ALA A 469 -22.06 -6.30 -9.20
CA ALA A 469 -22.10 -4.89 -9.51
C ALA A 469 -23.51 -4.33 -9.43
N LEU A 470 -23.68 -3.23 -8.69
CA LEU A 470 -24.86 -2.40 -8.80
C LEU A 470 -24.58 -1.38 -9.92
N ASP A 471 -25.29 -1.48 -11.03
CA ASP A 471 -25.03 -0.69 -12.24
C ASP A 471 -26.27 0.05 -12.72
N THR A 472 -26.02 1.16 -13.40
CA THR A 472 -27.03 1.96 -14.11
C THR A 472 -26.63 2.19 -15.58
N ASP A 473 -25.38 1.83 -15.97
CA ASP A 473 -24.74 2.34 -17.19
C ASP A 473 -24.02 1.27 -18.05
N GLY A 474 -24.07 -0.01 -17.69
CA GLY A 474 -23.62 -1.15 -18.51
C GLY A 474 -22.17 -1.63 -18.30
N PHE A 475 -21.90 -2.84 -18.81
CA PHE A 475 -20.74 -3.70 -18.50
C PHE A 475 -19.32 -3.20 -18.87
N ARG A 476 -19.17 -2.04 -19.51
CA ARG A 476 -17.92 -1.66 -20.22
C ARG A 476 -16.92 -0.84 -19.39
N ARG A 477 -17.03 -0.80 -18.05
CA ARG A 477 -16.25 0.12 -17.20
C ARG A 477 -15.32 -0.55 -16.18
N PHE A 478 -15.15 -1.87 -16.21
CA PHE A 478 -14.37 -2.60 -15.19
C PHE A 478 -12.92 -2.85 -15.62
N ARG A 479 -11.98 -2.64 -14.70
CA ARG A 479 -10.55 -2.90 -14.89
C ARG A 479 -9.96 -3.57 -13.63
N PRO A 480 -9.42 -4.81 -13.72
CA PRO A 480 -9.41 -5.69 -14.90
C PRO A 480 -10.84 -6.11 -15.30
N GLU A 481 -10.99 -6.60 -16.53
CA GLU A 481 -12.28 -7.12 -16.98
C GLU A 481 -12.63 -8.39 -16.17
N PRO A 482 -13.84 -8.46 -15.59
CA PRO A 482 -14.22 -9.60 -14.77
C PRO A 482 -14.42 -10.85 -15.63
N ARG A 483 -14.02 -12.02 -15.14
CA ARG A 483 -14.31 -13.31 -15.81
C ARG A 483 -15.78 -13.71 -15.70
N ALA A 484 -16.49 -13.19 -14.70
CA ALA A 484 -17.94 -13.30 -14.59
C ALA A 484 -18.49 -12.13 -13.77
N MET A 485 -19.66 -11.65 -14.14
CA MET A 485 -20.30 -10.53 -13.47
C MET A 485 -21.82 -10.71 -13.37
N VAL A 486 -22.34 -10.41 -12.19
CA VAL A 486 -23.76 -10.28 -11.88
C VAL A 486 -24.09 -8.80 -11.72
N CYS A 487 -25.04 -8.33 -12.51
CA CYS A 487 -25.38 -6.91 -12.59
C CYS A 487 -26.89 -6.71 -12.54
N LEU A 488 -27.36 -5.78 -11.71
CA LEU A 488 -28.74 -5.31 -11.73
C LEU A 488 -28.79 -3.93 -12.39
N ASP A 489 -29.55 -3.80 -13.49
CA ASP A 489 -29.77 -2.56 -14.23
C ASP A 489 -30.93 -1.72 -13.63
N ALA A 490 -30.98 -0.44 -13.96
CA ALA A 490 -32.09 0.47 -13.66
C ALA A 490 -32.93 0.75 -14.93
N PRO A 491 -34.27 0.59 -14.90
CA PRO A 491 -35.11 0.37 -13.73
C PRO A 491 -35.43 -1.12 -13.52
N GLY A 492 -34.56 -1.87 -12.83
CA GLY A 492 -34.96 -2.88 -11.84
C GLY A 492 -35.77 -4.11 -12.28
N GLU A 493 -35.93 -4.39 -13.57
CA GLU A 493 -36.75 -5.52 -14.05
C GLU A 493 -35.94 -6.76 -14.47
N ARG A 494 -34.63 -6.60 -14.72
CA ARG A 494 -33.78 -7.68 -15.23
C ARG A 494 -32.47 -7.77 -14.47
N LEU A 495 -32.08 -8.99 -14.14
CA LEU A 495 -30.72 -9.33 -13.76
C LEU A 495 -29.95 -9.63 -15.04
N HIS A 496 -28.83 -8.96 -15.22
CA HIS A 496 -27.94 -9.22 -16.32
C HIS A 496 -26.72 -9.97 -15.82
N LEU A 497 -26.38 -11.04 -16.53
CA LEU A 497 -25.20 -11.84 -16.24
C LEU A 497 -24.27 -11.80 -17.43
N LEU A 498 -23.00 -11.49 -17.17
CA LEU A 498 -21.92 -11.79 -18.10
C LEU A 498 -21.17 -12.99 -17.55
N THR A 499 -21.23 -14.12 -18.26
CA THR A 499 -20.60 -15.37 -17.81
C THR A 499 -19.82 -16.02 -18.95
N PRO A 500 -18.86 -16.92 -18.64
CA PRO A 500 -18.16 -17.71 -19.65
C PRO A 500 -19.04 -18.78 -20.34
N GLY A 501 -20.27 -19.01 -19.85
CA GLY A 501 -21.20 -20.03 -20.35
C GLY A 501 -22.52 -20.11 -19.57
N PRO A 502 -23.50 -20.88 -20.08
CA PRO A 502 -24.89 -20.88 -19.60
C PRO A 502 -25.10 -21.54 -18.22
N ALA A 503 -24.27 -22.53 -17.84
CA ALA A 503 -24.44 -23.27 -16.57
C ALA A 503 -24.42 -22.37 -15.33
N MET A 504 -23.59 -21.34 -15.35
CA MET A 504 -23.53 -20.33 -14.29
C MET A 504 -24.82 -19.49 -14.23
N ALA A 505 -25.38 -19.14 -15.39
CA ALA A 505 -26.63 -18.40 -15.46
C ALA A 505 -27.80 -19.23 -14.93
N ASP A 506 -27.85 -20.53 -15.25
CA ASP A 506 -28.86 -21.46 -14.74
C ASP A 506 -28.75 -21.61 -13.21
N THR A 507 -27.53 -21.71 -12.68
CA THR A 507 -27.29 -21.79 -11.23
C THR A 507 -27.73 -20.52 -10.51
N LEU A 508 -27.39 -19.34 -11.04
CA LEU A 508 -27.83 -18.06 -10.48
C LEU A 508 -29.34 -17.86 -10.59
N ALA A 509 -29.98 -18.34 -11.67
CA ALA A 509 -31.44 -18.36 -11.79
C ALA A 509 -32.08 -19.23 -10.70
N ALA A 510 -31.55 -20.43 -10.46
CA ALA A 510 -32.03 -21.33 -9.40
C ALA A 510 -31.83 -20.72 -7.99
N ILE A 511 -30.70 -20.05 -7.75
CA ILE A 511 -30.46 -19.31 -6.50
C ILE A 511 -31.48 -18.18 -6.34
N LEU A 512 -31.72 -17.38 -7.38
CA LEU A 512 -32.71 -16.32 -7.39
C LEU A 512 -34.11 -16.86 -7.06
N SER A 513 -34.54 -17.97 -7.69
CA SER A 513 -35.83 -18.59 -7.41
C SER A 513 -35.96 -19.15 -5.99
N SER A 514 -34.89 -19.69 -5.41
CA SER A 514 -34.91 -20.32 -4.07
C SER A 514 -34.73 -19.34 -2.91
N HIS A 515 -33.90 -18.30 -3.08
CA HIS A 515 -33.55 -17.35 -2.01
C HIS A 515 -34.38 -16.05 -2.06
N CYS A 516 -35.13 -15.81 -3.14
CA CYS A 516 -36.03 -14.66 -3.29
C CYS A 516 -37.51 -15.07 -3.42
N ALA A 517 -37.87 -16.32 -3.14
CA ALA A 517 -39.27 -16.71 -2.95
C ALA A 517 -39.81 -16.12 -1.63
N PRO A 518 -41.10 -15.71 -1.55
CA PRO A 518 -41.69 -15.29 -0.29
C PRO A 518 -41.58 -16.42 0.72
N ALA A 519 -41.19 -16.11 1.95
CA ALA A 519 -41.28 -17.05 3.07
C ALA A 519 -42.71 -17.60 3.06
N SER A 520 -42.86 -18.91 2.87
CA SER A 520 -44.17 -19.56 2.88
C SER A 520 -44.83 -19.21 4.21
N THR A 521 -45.90 -18.42 4.16
CA THR A 521 -46.81 -18.25 5.29
C THR A 521 -47.29 -19.65 5.66
N ASN A 522 -46.74 -20.21 6.72
CA ASN A 522 -47.27 -21.39 7.37
C ASN A 522 -48.65 -20.98 7.92
N ARG A 523 -49.69 -21.11 7.10
CA ARG A 523 -51.06 -21.24 7.60
C ARG A 523 -51.12 -22.62 8.23
N ARG A 524 -51.02 -22.65 9.56
CA ARG A 524 -51.58 -23.76 10.32
C ARG A 524 -53.10 -23.65 10.17
N GLU A 525 -53.71 -24.67 9.57
CA GLU A 525 -55.11 -25.01 9.79
C GLU A 525 -55.32 -25.48 11.23
#